data_AF-A0A921G074-F1
#
_entry.id   AF-A0A921G074-F1
#
_cell.length_a   1.000
_cell.length_b   1.000
_cell.length_c   1.000
_cell.angle_alpha   90.00
_cell.angle_beta   90.00
_cell.angle_gamma   90.00
#
_symmetry.space_group_name_H-M   'P 1'
#
loop_
_entity.id
_entity.type
_entity.pdbx_description
1 polymer ?
#
loop_
_entity_poly.entity_id
_entity_poly.type
_entity_poly.pdbx_seq_one_letter_code
_entity_poly.pdbx_strand_id
1 'polypeptide(L)'
;MVIIKTAQEFSDIRNNLKGQYELANDIDLSSFAKFTPIGDATTPFEGELDGKGFKITNLVIDSSSAIGLFGTIKSSLIQNLELKDVDILGSGSNVGCVAGISTLSTFSKIKTSGKVAAMQGNTGGLVGNFATGTIINCFTSMVENFAGRGNSGGLVGSSTTAARIEKSYSNGVGGANPQYGAHKAIIGSTASPVIANVYFNSGKATDTRGKALTDAQMKLKASFVGFSEDDWVFATGTYPDLLFPKEPEIPPTIETVEVASSIKEFYQSVKTVKNANIKTASVQSYVESFELESIVIAKATRVLTSSMEPFGVTTKVIIKEFPVYANVFAIENATEMSVIE
;
A
#
# COMPACT_ATOMS: atom_id res chain seq x y z
N MET A 1 -2.73 7.58 -15.76
CA MET A 1 -2.79 7.14 -14.36
C MET A 1 -4.09 6.39 -14.09
N VAL A 2 -4.01 5.31 -13.32
CA VAL A 2 -5.15 4.51 -12.83
C VAL A 2 -4.98 4.39 -11.32
N ILE A 3 -6.04 4.67 -10.56
CA ILE A 3 -6.01 4.66 -9.09
C ILE A 3 -6.49 3.30 -8.59
N ILE A 4 -5.73 2.69 -7.69
CA ILE A 4 -5.95 1.35 -7.13
C ILE A 4 -6.29 1.46 -5.64
N LYS A 5 -7.40 0.86 -5.20
CA LYS A 5 -7.89 0.94 -3.80
C LYS A 5 -8.17 -0.43 -3.18
N THR A 6 -8.26 -1.48 -4.01
CA THR A 6 -8.67 -2.83 -3.64
C THR A 6 -7.77 -3.91 -4.24
N ALA A 7 -7.84 -5.11 -3.65
CA ALA A 7 -7.13 -6.30 -4.11
C ALA A 7 -7.47 -6.69 -5.56
N GLN A 8 -8.73 -6.51 -5.96
CA GLN A 8 -9.18 -6.86 -7.31
C GLN A 8 -8.66 -5.86 -8.34
N GLU A 9 -8.80 -4.55 -8.12
CA GLU A 9 -8.22 -3.52 -9.00
C GLU A 9 -6.70 -3.71 -9.16
N PHE A 10 -6.00 -4.07 -8.07
CA PHE A 10 -4.57 -4.38 -8.13
C PHE A 10 -4.29 -5.62 -9.00
N SER A 11 -5.09 -6.67 -8.88
CA SER A 11 -5.00 -7.84 -9.75
C SER A 11 -5.28 -7.50 -11.22
N ASP A 12 -6.20 -6.56 -11.48
CA ASP A 12 -6.62 -6.13 -12.82
C ASP A 12 -5.58 -5.28 -13.57
N ILE A 13 -4.47 -4.91 -12.93
CA ILE A 13 -3.25 -4.39 -13.60
C ILE A 13 -2.81 -5.33 -14.74
N ARG A 14 -3.04 -6.64 -14.62
CA ARG A 14 -2.75 -7.64 -15.67
C ARG A 14 -3.46 -7.36 -17.00
N ASN A 15 -4.54 -6.59 -16.99
CA ASN A 15 -5.32 -6.24 -18.19
C ASN A 15 -4.70 -5.06 -18.98
N ASN A 16 -3.77 -4.29 -18.39
CA ASN A 16 -3.01 -3.25 -19.08
C ASN A 16 -1.57 -3.14 -18.50
N LEU A 17 -0.73 -4.09 -18.89
CA LEU A 17 0.66 -4.21 -18.45
C LEU A 17 1.57 -3.01 -18.79
N LYS A 18 1.08 -1.97 -19.47
CA LYS A 18 1.79 -0.72 -19.80
C LYS A 18 1.16 0.53 -19.18
N GLY A 19 0.21 0.36 -18.27
CA GLY A 19 -0.42 1.47 -17.55
C GLY A 19 0.48 2.12 -16.52
N GLN A 20 0.08 3.30 -16.06
CA GLN A 20 0.65 3.97 -14.88
C GLN A 20 -0.34 3.85 -13.74
N TYR A 21 0.12 3.41 -12.57
CA TYR A 21 -0.72 3.03 -11.44
C TYR A 21 -0.28 3.73 -10.16
N GLU A 22 -1.26 4.23 -9.39
CA GLU A 22 -1.06 4.76 -8.04
C GLU A 22 -1.92 3.97 -7.05
N LEU A 23 -1.34 3.56 -5.92
CA LEU A 23 -2.14 3.10 -4.77
C LEU A 23 -2.75 4.31 -4.06
N ALA A 24 -4.03 4.22 -3.70
CA ALA A 24 -4.74 5.20 -2.87
C ALA A 24 -5.32 4.59 -1.58
N ASN A 25 -4.88 3.37 -1.26
CA ASN A 25 -5.20 2.65 -0.02
C ASN A 25 -4.18 1.52 0.18
N ASP A 26 -4.10 0.99 1.40
CA ASP A 26 -3.44 -0.29 1.64
C ASP A 26 -4.19 -1.43 0.94
N ILE A 27 -3.44 -2.37 0.37
CA ILE A 27 -3.99 -3.51 -0.38
C ILE A 27 -3.73 -4.80 0.41
N ASP A 28 -4.80 -5.45 0.85
CA ASP A 28 -4.74 -6.81 1.40
C ASP A 28 -5.04 -7.84 0.30
N LEU A 29 -4.08 -8.71 0.00
CA LEU A 29 -4.23 -9.78 -0.99
C LEU A 29 -4.77 -11.09 -0.39
N SER A 30 -5.16 -11.11 0.89
CA SER A 30 -5.72 -12.30 1.57
C SER A 30 -6.96 -12.91 0.91
N SER A 31 -7.68 -12.14 0.07
CA SER A 31 -8.76 -12.63 -0.79
C SER A 31 -8.31 -13.62 -1.86
N PHE A 32 -7.01 -13.66 -2.19
CA PHE A 32 -6.41 -14.61 -3.12
C PHE A 32 -5.67 -15.72 -2.35
N ALA A 33 -6.26 -16.92 -2.31
CA ALA A 33 -5.62 -18.09 -1.67
C ALA A 33 -4.22 -18.40 -2.23
N LYS A 34 -3.97 -18.04 -3.50
CA LYS A 34 -2.66 -17.84 -4.11
C LYS A 34 -2.78 -16.69 -5.11
N PHE A 35 -1.88 -15.71 -5.07
CA PHE A 35 -1.84 -14.62 -6.04
C PHE A 35 -1.09 -15.05 -7.32
N THR A 36 -1.71 -14.87 -8.49
CA THR A 36 -1.04 -15.07 -9.79
C THR A 36 -0.23 -13.84 -10.15
N PRO A 37 1.11 -13.93 -10.30
CA PRO A 37 1.98 -12.79 -10.62
C PRO A 37 1.50 -11.95 -11.80
N ILE A 38 1.81 -10.65 -11.77
CA ILE A 38 1.50 -9.72 -12.86
C ILE A 38 2.65 -9.74 -13.89
N GLY A 39 2.33 -10.09 -15.14
CA GLY A 39 3.27 -10.16 -16.25
C GLY A 39 4.24 -11.34 -16.20
N ASP A 40 4.59 -11.87 -17.37
CA ASP A 40 5.43 -13.06 -17.55
C ASP A 40 6.56 -12.85 -18.59
N ALA A 41 7.32 -13.91 -18.88
CA ALA A 41 8.46 -13.84 -19.82
C ALA A 41 8.08 -13.55 -21.29
N THR A 42 6.80 -13.72 -21.66
CA THR A 42 6.25 -13.39 -22.99
C THR A 42 5.52 -12.04 -22.98
N THR A 43 4.86 -11.72 -21.86
CA THR A 43 4.09 -10.48 -21.64
C THR A 43 4.57 -9.80 -20.35
N PRO A 44 5.74 -9.13 -20.34
CA PRO A 44 6.25 -8.49 -19.14
C PRO A 44 5.40 -7.28 -18.74
N PHE A 45 5.43 -6.91 -17.47
CA PHE A 45 5.00 -5.58 -17.05
C PHE A 45 6.01 -4.54 -17.57
N GLU A 46 5.51 -3.56 -18.33
CA GLU A 46 6.27 -2.43 -18.89
C GLU A 46 5.68 -1.07 -18.46
N GLY A 47 4.83 -1.07 -17.43
CA GLY A 47 4.17 0.11 -16.88
C GLY A 47 4.91 0.73 -15.70
N GLU A 48 4.20 1.55 -14.93
CA GLU A 48 4.70 2.21 -13.71
C GLU A 48 3.76 1.94 -12.53
N LEU A 49 4.31 1.73 -11.33
CA LEU A 49 3.55 1.59 -10.08
C LEU A 49 4.16 2.47 -8.98
N ASP A 50 3.42 3.47 -8.53
CA ASP A 50 3.72 4.24 -7.32
C ASP A 50 2.84 3.74 -6.18
N GLY A 51 3.47 3.22 -5.13
CA GLY A 51 2.81 2.76 -3.91
C GLY A 51 2.34 3.90 -3.01
N LYS A 52 2.79 5.15 -3.25
CA LYS A 52 2.43 6.37 -2.48
C LYS A 52 2.65 6.27 -0.96
N GLY A 53 3.42 5.28 -0.51
CA GLY A 53 3.66 4.94 0.89
C GLY A 53 2.68 3.94 1.51
N PHE A 54 1.68 3.46 0.76
CA PHE A 54 0.81 2.36 1.16
C PHE A 54 1.52 1.01 1.10
N LYS A 55 0.98 0.02 1.83
CA LYS A 55 1.48 -1.36 1.83
C LYS A 55 0.59 -2.30 1.02
N ILE A 56 1.23 -3.27 0.36
CA ILE A 56 0.58 -4.50 -0.10
C ILE A 56 0.89 -5.59 0.92
N THR A 57 -0.12 -6.33 1.35
CA THR A 57 -0.07 -7.30 2.45
C THR A 57 -0.59 -8.68 2.06
N ASN A 58 -0.15 -9.71 2.79
CA ASN A 58 -0.59 -11.11 2.63
C ASN A 58 -0.38 -11.67 1.21
N LEU A 59 0.74 -11.29 0.57
CA LEU A 59 1.12 -11.79 -0.76
C LEU A 59 1.59 -13.25 -0.65
N VAL A 60 0.67 -14.19 -0.86
CA VAL A 60 0.95 -15.63 -0.91
C VAL A 60 1.12 -16.10 -2.36
N ILE A 61 2.27 -16.68 -2.70
CA ILE A 61 2.52 -17.27 -4.03
C ILE A 61 3.23 -18.62 -3.91
N ASP A 62 2.69 -19.65 -4.55
CA ASP A 62 3.32 -20.96 -4.70
C ASP A 62 3.18 -21.42 -6.15
N SER A 63 4.29 -21.38 -6.89
CA SER A 63 4.37 -21.46 -8.36
C SER A 63 5.70 -22.06 -8.85
N SER A 64 5.82 -22.28 -10.16
CA SER A 64 7.04 -22.77 -10.83
C SER A 64 7.69 -21.75 -11.78
N SER A 65 6.98 -20.71 -12.21
CA SER A 65 7.39 -19.76 -13.25
C SER A 65 7.62 -18.35 -12.69
N ALA A 66 8.84 -17.80 -12.87
CA ALA A 66 9.30 -16.44 -12.57
C ALA A 66 8.45 -15.67 -11.55
N ILE A 67 8.88 -15.62 -10.27
CA ILE A 67 7.94 -15.47 -9.16
C ILE A 67 8.23 -14.22 -8.31
N GLY A 68 7.21 -13.38 -8.16
CA GLY A 68 7.14 -12.19 -7.32
C GLY A 68 5.75 -11.58 -7.44
N LEU A 69 5.51 -10.41 -6.85
CA LEU A 69 4.30 -9.61 -7.11
C LEU A 69 4.09 -9.43 -8.63
N PHE A 70 5.18 -9.17 -9.35
CA PHE A 70 5.31 -9.28 -10.79
C PHE A 70 6.14 -10.52 -11.16
N GLY A 71 5.81 -11.19 -12.26
CA GLY A 71 6.60 -12.33 -12.71
C GLY A 71 7.85 -11.88 -13.46
N THR A 72 7.63 -11.09 -14.51
CA THR A 72 8.69 -10.40 -15.27
C THR A 72 8.36 -8.91 -15.41
N ILE A 73 9.33 -8.04 -15.12
CA ILE A 73 9.27 -6.59 -15.32
C ILE A 73 10.30 -6.16 -16.38
N LYS A 74 9.96 -5.23 -17.27
CA LYS A 74 10.84 -4.68 -18.30
C LYS A 74 10.61 -3.18 -18.51
N SER A 75 11.67 -2.37 -18.35
CA SER A 75 11.66 -0.91 -18.55
C SER A 75 10.68 -0.12 -17.66
N SER A 76 10.33 -0.63 -16.48
CA SER A 76 9.35 -0.04 -15.56
C SER A 76 9.97 0.80 -14.44
N LEU A 77 9.14 1.63 -13.80
CA LEU A 77 9.37 2.23 -12.49
C LEU A 77 8.41 1.62 -11.45
N ILE A 78 8.96 1.03 -10.39
CA ILE A 78 8.20 0.63 -9.19
C ILE A 78 8.73 1.45 -8.02
N GLN A 79 7.87 2.17 -7.29
CA GLN A 79 8.33 3.05 -6.21
C GLN A 79 7.40 3.23 -5.02
N ASN A 80 7.91 3.80 -3.93
CA ASN A 80 7.20 4.21 -2.70
C ASN A 80 6.29 3.12 -2.10
N LEU A 81 6.81 1.89 -1.98
CA LEU A 81 5.98 0.71 -1.72
C LEU A 81 6.50 -0.12 -0.53
N GLU A 82 5.59 -0.56 0.33
CA GLU A 82 5.86 -1.61 1.31
C GLU A 82 5.24 -2.94 0.86
N LEU A 83 6.03 -4.01 0.80
CA LEU A 83 5.53 -5.38 0.71
C LEU A 83 5.68 -6.07 2.06
N LYS A 84 4.57 -6.38 2.72
CA LYS A 84 4.55 -6.85 4.11
C LYS A 84 3.83 -8.18 4.25
N ASP A 85 4.32 -9.01 5.17
CA ASP A 85 3.78 -10.35 5.47
C ASP A 85 3.67 -11.22 4.19
N VAL A 86 4.72 -11.18 3.37
CA VAL A 86 4.86 -11.95 2.14
C VAL A 86 5.20 -13.41 2.44
N ASP A 87 4.58 -14.38 1.75
CA ASP A 87 5.08 -15.77 1.71
C ASP A 87 5.12 -16.29 0.26
N ILE A 88 6.33 -16.33 -0.30
CA ILE A 88 6.58 -16.78 -1.67
C ILE A 88 7.44 -18.04 -1.67
N LEU A 89 6.93 -19.11 -2.27
CA LEU A 89 7.63 -20.35 -2.54
C LEU A 89 7.74 -20.61 -4.05
N GLY A 90 8.96 -20.75 -4.54
CA GLY A 90 9.24 -21.10 -5.94
C GLY A 90 9.84 -22.49 -6.11
N SER A 91 9.24 -23.31 -6.98
CA SER A 91 9.68 -24.69 -7.23
C SER A 91 10.79 -24.82 -8.29
N GLY A 92 10.96 -23.84 -9.18
CA GLY A 92 11.83 -23.99 -10.37
C GLY A 92 12.29 -22.71 -11.08
N SER A 93 12.26 -21.54 -10.45
CA SER A 93 12.49 -20.23 -11.11
C SER A 93 13.28 -19.24 -10.27
N ASN A 94 13.62 -18.09 -10.86
CA ASN A 94 14.06 -16.91 -10.10
C ASN A 94 12.90 -16.36 -9.26
N VAL A 95 13.18 -15.97 -8.01
CA VAL A 95 12.16 -15.56 -7.02
C VAL A 95 12.59 -14.29 -6.29
N GLY A 96 11.68 -13.32 -6.14
CA GLY A 96 11.85 -12.18 -5.23
C GLY A 96 10.55 -11.46 -4.92
N CYS A 97 10.46 -10.73 -3.80
CA CYS A 97 9.21 -10.10 -3.34
C CYS A 97 8.52 -9.27 -4.42
N VAL A 98 9.26 -8.38 -5.10
CA VAL A 98 8.70 -7.49 -6.12
C VAL A 98 8.66 -8.17 -7.48
N ALA A 99 9.76 -8.82 -7.89
CA ALA A 99 9.89 -9.39 -9.22
C ALA A 99 10.67 -10.72 -9.25
N GLY A 100 10.17 -11.69 -10.00
CA GLY A 100 10.95 -12.89 -10.34
C GLY A 100 12.12 -12.54 -11.26
N ILE A 101 11.85 -11.81 -12.33
CA ILE A 101 12.83 -11.33 -13.32
C ILE A 101 12.61 -9.83 -13.58
N SER A 102 13.69 -9.05 -13.68
CA SER A 102 13.62 -7.63 -14.04
C SER A 102 14.74 -7.20 -14.99
N THR A 103 14.40 -6.36 -15.97
CA THR A 103 15.32 -5.79 -16.98
C THR A 103 15.04 -4.31 -17.20
N LEU A 104 16.08 -3.48 -17.31
CA LEU A 104 16.02 -2.02 -17.59
C LEU A 104 15.10 -1.22 -16.65
N SER A 105 14.78 -1.75 -15.47
CA SER A 105 13.75 -1.19 -14.57
C SER A 105 14.37 -0.51 -13.34
N THR A 106 13.61 0.39 -12.72
CA THR A 106 14.00 1.10 -11.49
C THR A 106 13.10 0.71 -10.33
N PHE A 107 13.71 0.38 -9.20
CA PHE A 107 13.07 0.15 -7.91
C PHE A 107 13.53 1.25 -6.95
N SER A 108 12.61 2.10 -6.48
CA SER A 108 12.93 3.30 -5.69
C SER A 108 12.07 3.39 -4.44
N LYS A 109 12.64 3.58 -3.24
CA LYS A 109 11.85 3.62 -1.99
C LYS A 109 10.93 2.39 -1.85
N ILE A 110 11.52 1.18 -1.83
CA ILE A 110 10.78 -0.07 -1.57
C ILE A 110 11.31 -0.78 -0.33
N LYS A 111 10.42 -1.16 0.59
CA LYS A 111 10.75 -2.03 1.73
C LYS A 111 10.00 -3.35 1.69
N THR A 112 10.66 -4.44 2.06
CA THR A 112 10.04 -5.78 2.05
C THR A 112 10.24 -6.55 3.37
N SER A 113 9.24 -7.37 3.72
CA SER A 113 9.24 -8.25 4.88
C SER A 113 8.45 -9.54 4.62
N GLY A 114 8.96 -10.66 5.13
CA GLY A 114 8.30 -11.97 5.03
C GLY A 114 9.27 -13.10 4.68
N LYS A 115 8.76 -14.09 3.95
CA LYS A 115 9.45 -15.31 3.54
C LYS A 115 9.48 -15.41 2.01
N VAL A 116 10.67 -15.67 1.48
CA VAL A 116 10.89 -15.87 0.05
C VAL A 116 11.90 -16.99 -0.12
N ALA A 117 11.46 -18.11 -0.69
CA ALA A 117 12.29 -19.30 -0.90
C ALA A 117 12.18 -19.81 -2.34
N ALA A 118 13.28 -20.35 -2.86
CA ALA A 118 13.29 -21.05 -4.15
C ALA A 118 13.94 -22.42 -3.96
N MET A 119 13.23 -23.51 -4.25
CA MET A 119 13.77 -24.88 -4.22
C MET A 119 14.86 -25.07 -5.28
N GLN A 120 14.67 -24.44 -6.44
CA GLN A 120 15.60 -24.43 -7.57
C GLN A 120 15.50 -23.06 -8.26
N GLY A 121 16.63 -22.37 -8.43
CA GLY A 121 16.69 -21.02 -8.99
C GLY A 121 17.45 -20.04 -8.10
N ASN A 122 17.31 -18.75 -8.37
CA ASN A 122 17.97 -17.68 -7.60
C ASN A 122 16.95 -16.90 -6.77
N THR A 123 17.29 -16.56 -5.52
CA THR A 123 16.38 -15.89 -4.57
C THR A 123 16.91 -14.52 -4.16
N GLY A 124 16.14 -13.46 -4.40
CA GLY A 124 16.45 -12.10 -3.95
C GLY A 124 15.36 -11.56 -3.03
N GLY A 125 15.74 -10.81 -2.00
CA GLY A 125 14.76 -10.14 -1.12
C GLY A 125 13.88 -9.11 -1.84
N LEU A 126 14.34 -8.58 -2.97
CA LEU A 126 13.60 -7.66 -3.85
C LEU A 126 13.34 -8.29 -5.22
N VAL A 127 14.40 -8.83 -5.87
CA VAL A 127 14.37 -9.33 -7.25
C VAL A 127 15.13 -10.64 -7.41
N GLY A 128 14.52 -11.67 -7.99
CA GLY A 128 15.17 -12.97 -8.22
C GLY A 128 16.33 -12.91 -9.21
N ASN A 129 16.09 -12.38 -10.41
CA ASN A 129 17.13 -12.10 -11.41
C ASN A 129 17.00 -10.67 -11.94
N PHE A 130 18.04 -9.87 -11.78
CA PHE A 130 18.08 -8.47 -12.19
C PHE A 130 19.13 -8.28 -13.28
N ALA A 131 18.70 -8.18 -14.53
CA ALA A 131 19.63 -8.13 -15.65
C ALA A 131 20.41 -6.81 -15.69
N THR A 132 19.70 -5.70 -15.61
CA THR A 132 20.21 -4.31 -15.61
C THR A 132 19.11 -3.38 -15.11
N GLY A 133 19.49 -2.21 -14.57
CA GLY A 133 18.58 -1.24 -13.96
C GLY A 133 19.14 -0.67 -12.65
N THR A 134 18.29 0.04 -11.91
CA THR A 134 18.64 0.68 -10.63
C THR A 134 17.77 0.17 -9.48
N ILE A 135 18.39 -0.13 -8.34
CA ILE A 135 17.74 -0.26 -7.04
C ILE A 135 18.27 0.89 -6.16
N ILE A 136 17.40 1.76 -5.67
CA ILE A 136 17.80 2.92 -4.86
C ILE A 136 16.86 3.13 -3.68
N ASN A 137 17.41 3.49 -2.51
CA ASN A 137 16.63 3.67 -1.28
C ASN A 137 15.73 2.45 -0.98
N CYS A 138 16.25 1.23 -1.04
CA CYS A 138 15.46 0.02 -0.80
C CYS A 138 16.00 -0.78 0.38
N PHE A 139 15.14 -1.52 1.10
CA PHE A 139 15.61 -2.49 2.09
C PHE A 139 14.78 -3.75 2.24
N THR A 140 15.45 -4.80 2.71
CA THR A 140 14.82 -6.06 3.11
C THR A 140 15.05 -6.32 4.60
N SER A 141 13.95 -6.50 5.34
CA SER A 141 13.98 -6.60 6.80
C SER A 141 14.34 -8.01 7.30
N MET A 142 13.67 -9.03 6.76
CA MET A 142 14.05 -10.45 6.80
C MET A 142 13.62 -11.14 5.50
N VAL A 143 14.41 -12.14 5.08
CA VAL A 143 14.15 -13.00 3.93
C VAL A 143 14.60 -14.42 4.28
N GLU A 144 13.66 -15.35 4.47
CA GLU A 144 13.95 -16.76 4.75
C GLU A 144 14.14 -17.58 3.47
N ASN A 145 15.32 -17.48 2.85
CA ASN A 145 15.68 -18.25 1.66
C ASN A 145 16.03 -19.70 1.99
N PHE A 146 15.03 -20.57 2.06
CA PHE A 146 15.24 -22.01 2.25
C PHE A 146 15.62 -22.75 0.96
N ALA A 147 16.67 -23.58 1.07
CA ALA A 147 16.88 -24.82 0.31
C ALA A 147 17.04 -24.74 -1.23
N GLY A 148 17.47 -23.60 -1.78
CA GLY A 148 17.77 -23.47 -3.22
C GLY A 148 19.07 -24.11 -3.68
N ARG A 149 19.05 -24.69 -4.89
CA ARG A 149 20.27 -25.10 -5.64
C ARG A 149 20.99 -23.96 -6.37
N GLY A 150 20.57 -22.72 -6.22
CA GLY A 150 21.13 -21.54 -6.89
C GLY A 150 21.50 -20.41 -5.92
N ASN A 151 21.76 -19.21 -6.47
CA ASN A 151 22.35 -18.11 -5.72
C ASN A 151 21.31 -17.34 -4.91
N SER A 152 21.72 -16.71 -3.80
CA SER A 152 20.81 -15.88 -3.01
C SER A 152 21.46 -14.59 -2.51
N GLY A 153 20.75 -13.47 -2.70
CA GLY A 153 21.16 -12.16 -2.21
C GLY A 153 20.08 -11.52 -1.36
N GLY A 154 20.47 -10.78 -0.32
CA GLY A 154 19.53 -10.03 0.51
C GLY A 154 18.70 -9.00 -0.25
N LEU A 155 19.19 -8.50 -1.39
CA LEU A 155 18.40 -7.69 -2.34
C LEU A 155 18.14 -8.44 -3.65
N VAL A 156 19.15 -9.05 -4.26
CA VAL A 156 19.07 -9.63 -5.62
C VAL A 156 19.62 -11.05 -5.68
N GLY A 157 18.88 -12.02 -6.21
CA GLY A 157 19.34 -13.41 -6.31
C GLY A 157 20.53 -13.58 -7.25
N SER A 158 20.40 -13.09 -8.49
CA SER A 158 21.48 -13.05 -9.48
C SER A 158 21.39 -11.83 -10.38
N SER A 159 22.53 -11.33 -10.85
CA SER A 159 22.66 -10.21 -11.78
C SER A 159 23.46 -10.62 -13.01
N THR A 160 22.82 -10.69 -14.18
CA THR A 160 23.49 -11.15 -15.42
C THR A 160 24.37 -10.07 -16.06
N THR A 161 24.08 -8.77 -15.84
CA THR A 161 24.95 -7.68 -16.28
C THR A 161 25.23 -6.71 -15.11
N ALA A 162 25.37 -5.41 -15.38
CA ALA A 162 25.70 -4.38 -14.40
C ALA A 162 24.45 -3.81 -13.70
N ALA A 163 23.95 -4.52 -12.69
CA ALA A 163 22.97 -3.97 -11.75
C ALA A 163 23.58 -2.79 -10.98
N ARG A 164 22.84 -1.68 -10.86
CA ARG A 164 23.17 -0.56 -9.99
C ARG A 164 22.36 -0.65 -8.70
N ILE A 165 23.00 -0.66 -7.55
CA ILE A 165 22.35 -0.66 -6.23
C ILE A 165 22.94 0.45 -5.36
N GLU A 166 22.09 1.37 -4.91
CA GLU A 166 22.52 2.56 -4.15
C GLU A 166 21.67 2.80 -2.90
N LYS A 167 22.27 3.42 -1.88
CA LYS A 167 21.57 3.88 -0.66
C LYS A 167 20.61 2.82 -0.06
N SER A 168 21.01 1.56 -0.03
CA SER A 168 20.10 0.42 0.25
C SER A 168 20.68 -0.50 1.32
N TYR A 169 19.86 -1.34 1.97
CA TYR A 169 20.38 -2.32 2.93
C TYR A 169 19.63 -3.65 2.99
N SER A 170 20.29 -4.70 3.50
CA SER A 170 19.61 -5.93 3.91
C SER A 170 19.89 -6.29 5.36
N ASN A 171 18.82 -6.56 6.12
CA ASN A 171 18.86 -6.91 7.53
C ASN A 171 18.54 -8.39 7.82
N GLY A 172 18.31 -9.21 6.78
CA GLY A 172 18.14 -10.65 6.96
C GLY A 172 18.21 -11.46 5.67
N VAL A 173 19.13 -12.43 5.66
CA VAL A 173 19.14 -13.59 4.76
C VAL A 173 19.24 -14.83 5.65
N GLY A 174 18.20 -15.66 5.67
CA GLY A 174 18.16 -16.94 6.38
C GLY A 174 18.11 -18.15 5.44
N GLY A 175 18.12 -19.37 6.00
CA GLY A 175 17.79 -20.62 5.30
C GLY A 175 18.79 -21.18 4.27
N ALA A 176 19.83 -20.41 3.93
CA ALA A 176 20.80 -20.72 2.88
C ALA A 176 21.58 -22.03 3.13
N ASN A 177 21.63 -22.92 2.14
CA ASN A 177 22.35 -24.20 2.22
C ASN A 177 23.77 -24.06 1.62
N PRO A 178 24.85 -24.02 2.45
CA PRO A 178 26.20 -23.69 2.01
C PRO A 178 26.84 -24.68 1.00
N GLN A 179 26.14 -25.76 0.63
CA GLN A 179 26.55 -26.67 -0.43
C GLN A 179 26.24 -26.17 -1.85
N TYR A 180 25.36 -25.16 -2.03
CA TYR A 180 24.86 -24.77 -3.36
C TYR A 180 24.86 -23.26 -3.62
N GLY A 181 25.53 -22.84 -4.69
CA GLY A 181 25.48 -21.46 -5.19
C GLY A 181 26.20 -20.45 -4.28
N ALA A 182 26.09 -19.17 -4.65
CA ALA A 182 26.65 -18.06 -3.88
C ALA A 182 25.57 -17.42 -2.99
N HIS A 183 25.74 -17.54 -1.67
CA HIS A 183 24.91 -16.86 -0.67
C HIS A 183 25.61 -15.60 -0.18
N LYS A 184 24.94 -14.45 -0.31
CA LYS A 184 25.52 -13.13 -0.10
C LYS A 184 24.51 -12.15 0.50
N ALA A 185 24.98 -11.12 1.19
CA ALA A 185 24.10 -10.16 1.84
C ALA A 185 23.42 -9.17 0.87
N ILE A 186 23.99 -8.93 -0.32
CA ILE A 186 23.47 -7.95 -1.29
C ILE A 186 22.99 -8.66 -2.57
N ILE A 187 23.92 -9.21 -3.36
CA ILE A 187 23.62 -9.93 -4.62
C ILE A 187 24.21 -11.34 -4.56
N GLY A 188 23.43 -12.40 -4.78
CA GLY A 188 23.94 -13.79 -4.75
C GLY A 188 25.11 -14.01 -5.71
N SER A 189 24.85 -13.92 -7.02
CA SER A 189 25.88 -13.93 -8.08
C SER A 189 25.76 -12.73 -9.02
N THR A 190 26.87 -12.29 -9.61
CA THR A 190 26.92 -11.08 -10.45
C THR A 190 28.10 -11.09 -11.41
N ALA A 191 27.96 -10.39 -12.55
CA ALA A 191 29.10 -10.06 -13.42
C ALA A 191 29.89 -8.84 -12.89
N SER A 192 29.32 -7.64 -12.98
CA SER A 192 30.00 -6.37 -12.65
C SER A 192 29.02 -5.30 -12.12
N PRO A 193 28.61 -5.33 -10.85
CA PRO A 193 27.61 -4.40 -10.33
C PRO A 193 28.22 -3.06 -9.91
N VAL A 194 27.41 -2.01 -9.95
CA VAL A 194 27.74 -0.71 -9.34
C VAL A 194 27.06 -0.63 -7.99
N ILE A 195 27.85 -0.69 -6.91
CA ILE A 195 27.34 -0.68 -5.53
C ILE A 195 27.87 0.56 -4.80
N ALA A 196 26.98 1.43 -4.32
CA ALA A 196 27.36 2.67 -3.63
C ALA A 196 26.48 2.93 -2.40
N ASN A 197 27.09 3.15 -1.23
CA ASN A 197 26.34 3.33 0.03
C ASN A 197 25.34 2.20 0.30
N VAL A 198 25.77 0.94 0.17
CA VAL A 198 24.95 -0.24 0.45
C VAL A 198 25.48 -0.98 1.68
N TYR A 199 24.56 -1.36 2.57
CA TYR A 199 24.86 -1.84 3.92
C TYR A 199 24.21 -3.21 4.19
N PHE A 200 24.74 -3.98 5.13
CA PHE A 200 24.09 -5.22 5.56
C PHE A 200 24.43 -5.64 6.99
N ASN A 201 23.51 -6.37 7.61
CA ASN A 201 23.70 -6.94 8.95
C ASN A 201 24.70 -8.11 8.91
N SER A 202 25.90 -7.89 9.46
CA SER A 202 27.01 -8.85 9.46
C SER A 202 26.75 -10.09 10.31
N GLY A 203 25.79 -10.02 11.24
CA GLY A 203 25.31 -11.17 12.01
C GLY A 203 24.32 -12.07 11.25
N LYS A 204 24.05 -11.79 9.97
CA LYS A 204 23.09 -12.53 9.13
C LYS A 204 23.76 -13.11 7.87
N ALA A 205 24.57 -12.33 7.18
CA ALA A 205 25.22 -12.75 5.92
C ALA A 205 26.55 -12.04 5.68
N THR A 206 27.31 -12.51 4.68
CA THR A 206 28.57 -11.89 4.24
C THR A 206 28.43 -11.34 2.82
N ASP A 207 29.10 -10.23 2.54
CA ASP A 207 29.29 -9.68 1.19
C ASP A 207 30.58 -8.85 1.15
N THR A 208 31.25 -8.78 0.01
CA THR A 208 32.46 -7.98 -0.19
C THR A 208 32.19 -6.66 -0.92
N ARG A 209 30.99 -6.47 -1.49
CA ARG A 209 30.65 -5.33 -2.36
C ARG A 209 30.01 -4.14 -1.63
N GLY A 210 29.68 -4.28 -0.35
CA GLY A 210 29.10 -3.21 0.48
C GLY A 210 29.59 -3.31 1.92
N LYS A 211 29.12 -2.41 2.79
CA LYS A 211 29.63 -2.27 4.15
C LYS A 211 28.88 -3.18 5.13
N ALA A 212 29.60 -4.15 5.68
CA ALA A 212 29.16 -4.94 6.82
C ALA A 212 28.97 -4.04 8.06
N LEU A 213 27.81 -4.16 8.72
CA LEU A 213 27.48 -3.49 9.98
C LEU A 213 26.95 -4.52 10.98
N THR A 214 27.37 -4.45 12.24
CA THR A 214 26.74 -5.22 13.32
C THR A 214 25.30 -4.78 13.57
N ASP A 215 24.49 -5.60 14.22
CA ASP A 215 23.08 -5.30 14.52
C ASP A 215 22.90 -3.97 15.30
N ALA A 216 23.81 -3.65 16.21
CA ALA A 216 23.83 -2.37 16.91
C ALA A 216 24.18 -1.20 15.97
N GLN A 217 25.15 -1.36 15.07
CA GLN A 217 25.50 -0.34 14.08
C GLN A 217 24.40 -0.12 13.04
N MET A 218 23.65 -1.18 12.68
CA MET A 218 22.45 -1.10 11.83
C MET A 218 21.33 -0.25 12.46
N LYS A 219 21.43 0.14 13.74
CA LYS A 219 20.49 1.00 14.47
C LYS A 219 21.03 2.43 14.73
N LEU A 220 22.13 2.81 14.09
CA LEU A 220 22.79 4.11 14.27
C LEU A 220 22.86 4.87 12.93
N LYS A 221 22.22 6.05 12.85
CA LYS A 221 22.26 6.95 11.68
C LYS A 221 23.67 7.17 11.12
N ALA A 222 24.64 7.38 12.00
CA ALA A 222 26.04 7.61 11.65
C ALA A 222 26.72 6.44 10.89
N SER A 223 26.15 5.24 10.91
CA SER A 223 26.65 4.10 10.14
C SER A 223 26.36 4.21 8.64
N PHE A 224 25.24 4.85 8.28
CA PHE A 224 24.62 4.90 6.95
C PHE A 224 25.02 6.16 6.17
N VAL A 225 26.31 6.29 5.87
CA VAL A 225 26.85 7.36 5.03
C VAL A 225 26.13 7.37 3.66
N GLY A 226 25.73 8.55 3.20
CA GLY A 226 25.06 8.75 1.90
C GLY A 226 23.53 8.51 1.89
N PHE A 227 22.93 8.12 3.02
CA PHE A 227 21.48 8.19 3.21
C PHE A 227 21.09 9.64 3.58
N SER A 228 19.89 10.09 3.17
CA SER A 228 19.35 11.42 3.56
C SER A 228 18.05 11.27 4.34
N GLU A 229 17.71 12.30 5.14
CA GLU A 229 16.44 12.36 5.87
C GLU A 229 15.24 12.70 4.97
N ASP A 230 15.47 13.11 3.72
CA ASP A 230 14.44 13.18 2.65
C ASP A 230 13.99 11.78 2.18
N ASP A 231 14.80 10.77 2.48
CA ASP A 231 14.64 9.38 2.03
C ASP A 231 14.40 8.40 3.20
N TRP A 232 14.86 8.72 4.42
CA TRP A 232 14.98 7.78 5.54
C TRP A 232 14.66 8.41 6.91
N VAL A 233 13.91 7.67 7.73
CA VAL A 233 13.60 7.99 9.13
C VAL A 233 14.55 7.23 10.06
N PHE A 234 15.26 7.95 10.93
CA PHE A 234 16.22 7.38 11.89
C PHE A 234 15.71 7.48 13.34
N ALA A 235 14.70 6.67 13.69
CA ALA A 235 14.22 6.59 15.07
C ALA A 235 15.24 5.91 16.00
N THR A 236 15.25 6.31 17.28
CA THR A 236 16.26 5.85 18.24
C THR A 236 16.06 4.38 18.59
N GLY A 237 17.09 3.55 18.36
CA GLY A 237 17.08 2.12 18.68
C GLY A 237 16.43 1.20 17.63
N THR A 238 15.83 1.77 16.58
CA THR A 238 15.30 1.01 15.43
C THR A 238 16.31 0.97 14.29
N TYR A 239 16.08 0.09 13.32
CA TYR A 239 16.72 0.21 12.01
C TYR A 239 16.15 1.46 11.27
N PRO A 240 16.85 2.03 10.27
CA PRO A 240 16.29 3.09 9.44
C PRO A 240 15.10 2.58 8.63
N ASP A 241 13.99 3.30 8.64
CA ASP A 241 12.82 3.02 7.79
C ASP A 241 12.68 4.08 6.70
N LEU A 242 11.92 3.83 5.64
CA LEU A 242 11.77 4.75 4.53
C LEU A 242 10.88 5.94 4.89
N LEU A 243 11.31 7.14 4.50
CA LEU A 243 10.42 8.30 4.41
C LEU A 243 9.76 8.29 3.03
N PHE A 244 8.54 7.75 2.96
CA PHE A 244 7.69 7.91 1.80
C PHE A 244 7.27 9.38 1.63
N PRO A 245 7.12 9.87 0.39
CA PRO A 245 6.60 11.21 0.16
C PRO A 245 5.16 11.28 0.68
N LYS A 246 4.93 12.12 1.70
CA LYS A 246 3.56 12.46 2.09
C LYS A 246 2.92 13.19 0.91
N GLU A 247 1.84 12.63 0.37
CA GLU A 247 0.92 13.43 -0.43
C GLU A 247 0.44 14.61 0.44
N PRO A 248 0.38 15.85 -0.07
CA PRO A 248 -0.18 16.95 0.71
C PRO A 248 -1.59 16.57 1.14
N GLU A 249 -1.88 16.67 2.43
CA GLU A 249 -3.22 16.47 2.98
C GLU A 249 -4.16 17.48 2.31
N ILE A 250 -4.85 17.05 1.24
CA ILE A 250 -5.91 17.83 0.61
C ILE A 250 -6.96 18.01 1.70
N PRO A 251 -7.21 19.23 2.20
CA PRO A 251 -8.20 19.43 3.24
C PRO A 251 -9.54 18.90 2.70
N PRO A 252 -10.25 18.03 3.45
CA PRO A 252 -11.41 17.31 2.93
C PRO A 252 -12.38 18.32 2.33
N THR A 253 -12.70 18.17 1.05
CA THR A 253 -13.45 19.18 0.28
C THR A 253 -14.79 19.43 0.95
N ILE A 254 -14.90 20.54 1.69
CA ILE A 254 -16.11 20.92 2.43
C ILE A 254 -17.10 21.48 1.41
N GLU A 255 -17.79 20.58 0.71
CA GLU A 255 -18.91 20.92 -0.16
C GLU A 255 -20.03 21.49 0.71
N THR A 256 -20.04 22.82 0.80
CA THR A 256 -20.92 23.58 1.68
C THR A 256 -22.26 23.73 0.98
N VAL A 257 -23.10 22.69 1.05
CA VAL A 257 -24.45 22.70 0.49
C VAL A 257 -25.31 23.67 1.30
N GLU A 258 -25.53 24.87 0.76
CA GLU A 258 -26.50 25.82 1.31
C GLU A 258 -27.93 25.32 1.07
N VAL A 259 -28.43 24.53 2.02
CA VAL A 259 -29.85 24.12 2.06
C VAL A 259 -30.69 25.32 2.48
N ALA A 260 -31.09 26.13 1.50
CA ALA A 260 -32.01 27.25 1.69
C ALA A 260 -33.43 26.75 2.02
N SER A 261 -33.70 26.44 3.29
CA SER A 261 -35.02 26.08 3.79
C SER A 261 -35.76 27.30 4.34
N SER A 262 -36.81 27.75 3.66
CA SER A 262 -37.74 28.77 4.17
C SER A 262 -38.73 28.14 5.16
N ILE A 263 -38.67 28.54 6.42
CA ILE A 263 -39.64 28.15 7.45
C ILE A 263 -40.69 29.25 7.57
N LYS A 264 -41.93 28.96 7.16
CA LYS A 264 -43.11 29.78 7.46
C LYS A 264 -43.98 29.08 8.51
N GLU A 265 -44.15 29.78 9.62
CA GLU A 265 -44.98 29.43 10.80
C GLU A 265 -44.65 28.13 11.54
N PHE A 266 -45.21 28.00 12.75
CA PHE A 266 -44.71 27.11 13.80
C PHE A 266 -45.82 26.79 14.81
N TYR A 267 -46.43 25.59 14.74
CA TYR A 267 -47.49 25.21 15.68
C TYR A 267 -47.40 23.76 16.21
N GLN A 268 -47.93 23.59 17.41
CA GLN A 268 -47.79 22.38 18.22
C GLN A 268 -48.86 21.34 17.86
N SER A 269 -48.45 20.20 17.30
CA SER A 269 -49.12 18.92 17.59
C SER A 269 -48.16 17.76 17.44
N VAL A 270 -47.87 17.06 18.55
CA VAL A 270 -46.99 15.89 18.56
C VAL A 270 -47.83 14.65 18.27
N LYS A 271 -47.71 14.09 17.07
CA LYS A 271 -48.10 12.70 16.77
C LYS A 271 -46.88 11.86 16.47
N THR A 272 -46.51 11.00 17.42
CA THR A 272 -45.37 10.10 17.31
C THR A 272 -45.66 8.96 16.32
N VAL A 273 -45.14 9.05 15.11
CA VAL A 273 -45.06 7.90 14.20
C VAL A 273 -43.90 7.01 14.67
N LYS A 274 -44.20 5.77 15.07
CA LYS A 274 -43.17 4.76 15.32
C LYS A 274 -42.90 3.96 14.04
N ASN A 275 -41.65 3.57 13.87
CA ASN A 275 -41.14 2.68 12.82
C ASN A 275 -41.23 3.23 11.39
N ALA A 276 -40.20 3.99 10.97
CA ALA A 276 -39.90 4.21 9.56
C ALA A 276 -38.38 4.07 9.35
N ASN A 277 -37.93 3.12 8.53
CA ASN A 277 -36.53 3.00 8.13
C ASN A 277 -36.26 3.97 6.98
N ILE A 278 -36.15 5.28 7.28
CA ILE A 278 -36.06 6.35 6.26
C ILE A 278 -34.71 6.29 5.56
N LYS A 279 -34.71 5.60 4.42
CA LYS A 279 -33.53 5.28 3.65
C LYS A 279 -33.39 6.30 2.49
N THR A 280 -32.36 7.16 2.59
CA THR A 280 -32.05 8.44 1.88
C THR A 280 -32.98 9.61 2.19
N ALA A 281 -32.44 10.83 2.12
CA ALA A 281 -33.09 12.06 2.57
C ALA A 281 -33.24 13.11 1.44
N SER A 282 -34.09 12.83 0.46
CA SER A 282 -34.76 13.90 -0.30
C SER A 282 -35.94 14.42 0.52
N VAL A 283 -35.75 15.52 1.25
CA VAL A 283 -36.76 16.08 2.15
C VAL A 283 -37.86 16.79 1.36
N GLN A 284 -38.91 16.06 0.98
CA GLN A 284 -40.18 16.66 0.59
C GLN A 284 -41.08 16.79 1.82
N SER A 285 -41.35 18.04 2.21
CA SER A 285 -42.37 18.39 3.21
C SER A 285 -43.51 19.10 2.50
N TYR A 286 -44.75 18.62 2.69
CA TYR A 286 -45.95 19.28 2.21
C TYR A 286 -46.37 20.36 3.22
N VAL A 287 -46.70 21.56 2.72
CA VAL A 287 -47.20 22.69 3.49
C VAL A 287 -48.29 23.41 2.68
N GLU A 288 -49.45 23.64 3.28
CA GLU A 288 -50.55 24.39 2.66
C GLU A 288 -50.65 25.81 3.25
N SER A 289 -50.17 26.81 2.50
CA SER A 289 -50.25 28.26 2.76
C SER A 289 -49.39 28.85 3.90
N PHE A 290 -49.55 30.14 4.20
CA PHE A 290 -48.48 31.08 4.62
C PHE A 290 -48.97 32.06 5.72
N GLU A 291 -48.18 32.90 6.42
CA GLU A 291 -47.07 33.82 6.05
C GLU A 291 -45.88 33.74 7.07
N LEU A 292 -44.95 34.67 7.34
CA LEU A 292 -44.50 35.90 6.68
C LEU A 292 -42.96 35.90 6.50
N GLU A 293 -42.18 36.56 7.37
CA GLU A 293 -40.71 36.60 7.30
C GLU A 293 -40.03 36.21 8.63
N SER A 294 -39.09 35.27 8.57
CA SER A 294 -37.99 35.15 9.53
C SER A 294 -36.81 34.39 8.89
N ILE A 295 -35.57 34.79 9.19
CA ILE A 295 -34.36 34.15 8.64
C ILE A 295 -33.81 33.13 9.66
N VAL A 296 -33.70 31.86 9.24
CA VAL A 296 -33.12 30.77 10.05
C VAL A 296 -31.85 30.28 9.39
N ILE A 297 -30.69 30.54 10.02
CA ILE A 297 -29.39 30.02 9.56
C ILE A 297 -29.05 28.75 10.35
N ALA A 298 -29.38 27.60 9.80
CA ALA A 298 -28.97 26.31 10.34
C ALA A 298 -27.59 25.91 9.78
N LYS A 299 -26.55 25.89 10.62
CA LYS A 299 -25.25 25.29 10.26
C LYS A 299 -25.19 23.84 10.75
N ALA A 300 -25.25 22.91 9.81
CA ALA A 300 -24.76 21.56 10.00
C ALA A 300 -23.28 21.49 9.61
N THR A 301 -22.46 20.84 10.43
CA THR A 301 -21.04 20.56 10.12
C THR A 301 -20.77 19.09 10.40
N ARG A 302 -20.36 18.34 9.38
CA ARG A 302 -19.97 16.93 9.49
C ARG A 302 -18.47 16.81 9.25
N VAL A 303 -17.78 16.07 10.13
CA VAL A 303 -16.44 15.56 9.84
C VAL A 303 -16.59 14.13 9.32
N LEU A 304 -16.00 13.85 8.16
CA LEU A 304 -15.96 12.51 7.56
C LEU A 304 -14.67 11.79 7.98
N THR A 305 -14.66 11.24 9.20
CA THR A 305 -13.74 10.14 9.52
C THR A 305 -14.28 8.83 8.95
N SER A 306 -13.40 7.91 8.58
CA SER A 306 -13.74 6.65 7.90
C SER A 306 -14.49 5.65 8.81
N SER A 307 -15.18 4.71 8.16
CA SER A 307 -16.21 3.80 8.71
C SER A 307 -17.54 4.48 9.11
N MET A 308 -18.66 3.82 8.81
CA MET A 308 -20.01 4.35 9.02
C MET A 308 -20.69 3.66 10.20
N GLU A 309 -20.79 4.37 11.32
CA GLU A 309 -21.75 4.06 12.38
C GLU A 309 -22.91 5.08 12.41
N PRO A 310 -24.09 4.72 12.95
CA PRO A 310 -25.22 5.64 13.07
C PRO A 310 -24.92 6.75 14.08
N PHE A 311 -24.98 8.01 13.67
CA PHE A 311 -24.81 9.17 14.55
C PHE A 311 -26.13 9.95 14.73
N GLY A 312 -26.40 10.40 15.95
CA GLY A 312 -27.58 11.21 16.26
C GLY A 312 -27.35 12.70 15.98
N VAL A 313 -28.23 13.32 15.20
CA VAL A 313 -28.19 14.77 14.96
C VAL A 313 -29.03 15.48 16.02
N THR A 314 -28.38 16.26 16.87
CA THR A 314 -29.06 17.12 17.87
C THR A 314 -29.09 18.56 17.37
N THR A 315 -30.21 18.98 16.78
CA THR A 315 -30.42 20.37 16.34
C THR A 315 -30.96 21.21 17.50
N LYS A 316 -30.20 22.20 17.95
CA LYS A 316 -30.66 23.18 18.95
C LYS A 316 -31.30 24.38 18.26
N VAL A 317 -32.62 24.52 18.37
CA VAL A 317 -33.34 25.73 17.92
C VAL A 317 -33.58 26.61 19.14
N ILE A 318 -33.24 27.90 19.04
CA ILE A 318 -33.46 28.89 20.10
C ILE A 318 -34.58 29.82 19.65
N ILE A 319 -35.68 29.85 20.40
CA ILE A 319 -36.84 30.70 20.11
C ILE A 319 -37.14 31.50 21.38
N LYS A 320 -36.94 32.83 21.32
CA LYS A 320 -37.22 33.80 22.40
C LYS A 320 -36.98 33.24 23.81
N GLU A 321 -35.69 33.02 24.11
CA GLU A 321 -35.14 32.60 25.41
C GLU A 321 -35.38 31.13 25.84
N PHE A 322 -36.21 30.35 25.15
CA PHE A 322 -36.36 28.92 25.42
C PHE A 322 -35.69 28.03 24.35
N PRO A 323 -34.89 27.03 24.74
CA PRO A 323 -34.32 26.05 23.82
C PRO A 323 -35.35 24.94 23.51
N VAL A 324 -35.62 24.71 22.23
CA VAL A 324 -36.42 23.57 21.77
C VAL A 324 -35.50 22.53 21.15
N TYR A 325 -35.66 21.28 21.57
CA TYR A 325 -34.86 20.14 21.12
C TYR A 325 -35.72 19.20 20.28
N ALA A 326 -35.26 18.90 19.07
CA ALA A 326 -35.85 17.88 18.21
C ALA A 326 -34.76 16.87 17.81
N ASN A 327 -35.04 15.58 18.02
CA ASN A 327 -34.15 14.50 17.59
C ASN A 327 -34.49 14.14 16.15
N VAL A 328 -33.51 14.22 15.24
CA VAL A 328 -33.67 13.89 13.82
C VAL A 328 -32.80 12.68 13.50
N PHE A 329 -33.38 11.72 12.75
CA PHE A 329 -32.74 10.44 12.39
C PHE A 329 -32.80 10.25 10.86
N ALA A 330 -31.77 9.62 10.28
CA ALA A 330 -31.65 9.37 8.84
C ALA A 330 -30.91 8.05 8.55
N ILE A 331 -31.22 7.41 7.41
CA ILE A 331 -30.66 6.14 6.92
C ILE A 331 -30.49 6.25 5.37
N GLU A 332 -30.14 5.20 4.61
CA GLU A 332 -29.79 5.26 3.16
C GLU A 332 -30.48 4.22 2.22
N ASN A 333 -31.17 4.66 1.15
CA ASN A 333 -31.98 4.01 0.08
C ASN A 333 -32.52 2.54 0.13
N ALA A 334 -33.75 2.34 -0.38
CA ALA A 334 -34.37 1.04 -0.75
C ALA A 334 -35.59 1.24 -1.69
N THR A 335 -35.68 0.45 -2.77
CA THR A 335 -36.78 0.48 -3.76
C THR A 335 -37.83 -0.62 -3.51
N GLU A 336 -39.10 -0.31 -3.84
CA GLU A 336 -40.28 -1.19 -3.78
C GLU A 336 -40.71 -1.69 -2.38
N MET A 337 -41.84 -1.15 -1.90
CA MET A 337 -42.85 -1.91 -1.14
C MET A 337 -44.25 -1.41 -1.55
N SER A 338 -45.18 -2.34 -1.76
CA SER A 338 -46.59 -2.03 -2.00
C SER A 338 -47.32 -1.70 -0.70
N VAL A 339 -48.34 -0.83 -0.79
CA VAL A 339 -49.22 -0.53 0.34
C VAL A 339 -50.31 -1.60 0.45
N ILE A 340 -50.50 -2.12 1.66
CA ILE A 340 -51.70 -2.83 2.12
C ILE A 340 -52.17 -2.06 3.36
N GLU A 341 -53.49 -1.92 3.51
CA GLU A 341 -54.15 -1.13 4.57
C GLU A 341 -53.98 -1.71 6.00
#